data_AF-A0A7W8QXK2-F1
#
_entry.id   AF-A0A7W8QXK2-F1
#
_cell.length_a   1.000
_cell.length_b   1.000
_cell.length_c   1.000
_cell.angle_alpha   90.00
_cell.angle_beta   90.00
_cell.angle_gamma   90.00
#
_symmetry.space_group_name_H-M   'P 1'
#
loop_
_entity.id
_entity.type
_entity.pdbx_description
1 polymer ?
#
loop_
_entity_poly.entity_id
_entity_poly.type
_entity_poly.pdbx_seq_one_letter_code
_entity_poly.pdbx_strand_id
1 'polypeptide(L)'
;MTTLTVNIDNKKAEKAIKAVLDALGLNYNIEQNVNSAKQNLNEEEQRVYNNLKRSFTKIKMHKEGKIKLQNAKDAISEIEASLKD
;
A
#
# COMPACT_ATOMS: atom_id res chain seq x y z
N MET A 1 7.95 -5.86 -18.58
CA MET A 1 7.01 -4.84 -18.08
C MET A 1 6.11 -5.52 -17.08
N THR A 2 6.00 -4.98 -15.87
CA THR A 2 5.23 -5.57 -14.78
C THR A 2 4.04 -4.65 -14.51
N THR A 3 2.82 -5.15 -14.72
CA THR A 3 1.58 -4.37 -14.52
C THR A 3 0.93 -4.80 -13.21
N LEU A 4 0.57 -3.82 -12.37
CA LEU A 4 -0.17 -4.06 -11.13
C LEU A 4 -1.65 -3.71 -11.34
N THR A 5 -2.51 -4.73 -11.26
CA THR A 5 -3.96 -4.55 -11.36
C THR A 5 -4.55 -4.46 -9.96
N VAL A 6 -5.30 -3.40 -9.67
CA VAL A 6 -5.93 -3.19 -8.36
C VAL A 6 -7.45 -3.12 -8.54
N ASN A 7 -8.15 -4.09 -7.94
CA ASN A 7 -9.61 -4.10 -7.93
C ASN A 7 -10.13 -3.22 -6.79
N ILE A 8 -11.03 -2.29 -7.11
CA ILE A 8 -11.54 -1.30 -6.16
C ILE A 8 -13.07 -1.37 -6.12
N ASP A 9 -13.62 -1.93 -5.05
CA ASP A 9 -15.08 -2.06 -4.87
C ASP A 9 -15.76 -0.77 -4.40
N ASN A 10 -14.98 0.23 -3.97
CA ASN A 10 -15.49 1.47 -3.36
C ASN A 10 -15.12 2.71 -4.17
N LYS A 11 -16.14 3.40 -4.72
CA LYS A 11 -15.97 4.66 -5.50
C LYS A 11 -15.20 5.76 -4.77
N LYS A 12 -15.25 5.84 -3.44
CA LYS A 12 -14.47 6.82 -2.66
C LYS A 12 -12.99 6.44 -2.60
N ALA A 13 -12.70 5.14 -2.50
CA ALA A 13 -11.33 4.63 -2.55
C ALA A 13 -10.72 4.80 -3.94
N GLU A 14 -11.53 4.65 -5.00
CA GLU A 14 -11.10 4.87 -6.38
C GLU A 14 -10.51 6.28 -6.58
N LYS A 15 -11.19 7.32 -6.08
CA LYS A 15 -10.69 8.71 -6.17
C LYS A 15 -9.40 8.92 -5.39
N ALA A 16 -9.28 8.33 -4.20
CA ALA A 16 -8.10 8.45 -3.38
C ALA A 16 -6.88 7.77 -4.05
N ILE A 17 -7.09 6.59 -4.64
CA ILE A 17 -6.03 5.85 -5.33
C ILE A 17 -5.58 6.60 -6.58
N LYS A 18 -6.50 7.18 -7.38
CA LYS A 18 -6.12 8.05 -8.52
C LYS A 18 -5.23 9.21 -8.08
N ALA A 19 -5.63 9.95 -7.05
CA ALA A 19 -4.85 11.08 -6.56
C ALA A 19 -3.43 10.69 -6.11
N VAL A 20 -3.27 9.49 -5.55
CA VAL A 20 -1.94 8.97 -5.19
C VAL A 20 -1.14 8.60 -6.44
N LEU A 21 -1.73 7.91 -7.41
CA LEU A 21 -1.05 7.53 -8.66
C LEU A 21 -0.64 8.78 -9.48
N ASP A 22 -1.50 9.79 -9.53
CA ASP A 22 -1.23 11.08 -10.17
C ASP A 22 -0.08 11.82 -9.47
N ALA A 23 -0.08 11.86 -8.13
CA ALA A 23 1.00 12.49 -7.35
C ALA A 23 2.35 11.79 -7.53
N LEU A 24 2.33 10.49 -7.83
CA LEU A 24 3.52 9.69 -8.11
C LEU A 24 3.93 9.70 -9.59
N GLY A 25 3.16 10.35 -10.47
CA GLY A 25 3.45 10.44 -11.91
C GLY A 25 3.41 9.08 -12.62
N LEU A 26 2.65 8.12 -12.10
CA LEU A 26 2.57 6.76 -12.63
C LEU A 26 1.49 6.68 -13.71
N ASN A 27 1.81 6.02 -14.83
CA ASN A 27 0.84 5.78 -15.88
C ASN A 27 -0.07 4.60 -15.48
N TYR A 28 -1.39 4.80 -15.50
CA TYR A 28 -2.38 3.78 -15.12
C TYR A 28 -3.55 3.74 -16.09
N ASN A 29 -4.19 2.58 -16.21
CA ASN A 29 -5.42 2.39 -17.00
C ASN A 29 -6.55 1.91 -16.08
N ILE A 30 -7.78 2.34 -16.36
CA ILE A 30 -8.97 1.95 -15.58
C ILE A 30 -9.83 1.06 -16.45
N GLU A 31 -9.85 -0.23 -16.14
CA GLU A 31 -10.81 -1.16 -16.74
C GLU A 31 -12.09 -1.19 -15.90
N GLN A 32 -13.16 -0.58 -16.40
CA GLN A 32 -14.49 -0.66 -15.77
C GLN A 32 -15.11 -2.02 -16.09
N ASN A 33 -14.64 -3.07 -15.43
CA ASN A 33 -15.26 -4.38 -15.55
C ASN A 33 -16.46 -4.46 -14.59
N VAL A 34 -17.67 -4.51 -15.15
CA VAL A 34 -18.94 -4.54 -14.40
C VAL A 34 -19.14 -5.86 -13.63
N ASN A 35 -18.21 -6.83 -13.77
CA ASN A 35 -18.33 -8.19 -13.24
C ASN A 35 -17.24 -8.60 -12.23
N SER A 36 -16.58 -7.67 -11.54
CA SER A 36 -15.57 -7.99 -10.51
C SER A 36 -16.19 -8.40 -9.17
N ALA A 37 -17.03 -9.43 -9.17
CA ALA A 37 -17.52 -10.02 -7.93
C ALA A 37 -16.38 -10.79 -7.24
N LYS A 38 -15.85 -10.21 -6.15
CA LYS A 38 -15.09 -10.88 -5.08
C LYS A 38 -13.98 -11.82 -5.55
N GLN A 39 -12.91 -11.27 -6.08
CA GLN A 39 -11.65 -12.00 -6.14
C GLN A 39 -11.01 -11.94 -4.74
N ASN A 40 -10.93 -13.09 -4.05
CA ASN A 40 -10.22 -13.17 -2.78
C ASN A 40 -8.74 -12.84 -3.02
N LEU A 41 -8.17 -11.95 -2.19
CA LEU A 41 -6.75 -11.57 -2.26
C LEU A 41 -5.88 -12.84 -2.19
N ASN A 42 -4.94 -12.97 -3.11
CA ASN A 42 -3.93 -14.03 -3.06
C ASN A 42 -3.00 -13.81 -1.84
N GLU A 43 -2.25 -14.84 -1.40
CA GLU A 43 -1.43 -14.79 -0.20
C GLU A 43 -0.43 -13.62 -0.19
N GLU A 44 0.21 -13.36 -1.33
CA GLU A 44 1.12 -12.23 -1.53
C GLU A 44 0.41 -10.88 -1.39
N GLU A 45 -0.78 -10.74 -1.97
CA GLU A 45 -1.57 -9.51 -1.89
C GLU A 45 -2.08 -9.29 -0.46
N GLN A 46 -2.41 -10.36 0.25
CA GLN A 46 -2.82 -10.32 1.64
C GLN A 46 -1.65 -9.94 2.56
N ARG A 47 -0.43 -10.38 2.23
CA ARG A 47 0.81 -9.97 2.91
C ARG A 47 1.06 -8.47 2.72
N VAL A 48 0.92 -7.96 1.50
CA VAL A 48 1.05 -6.53 1.20
C VAL A 48 -0.02 -5.72 1.95
N TYR A 49 -1.28 -6.15 1.91
CA TYR A 49 -2.38 -5.51 2.64
C TYR A 49 -2.10 -5.43 4.14
N ASN A 50 -1.65 -6.53 4.74
CA ASN A 50 -1.34 -6.60 6.17
C ASN A 50 -0.17 -5.67 6.56
N ASN A 51 0.86 -5.58 5.71
CA ASN A 51 1.98 -4.67 5.92
C ASN A 51 1.56 -3.20 5.85
N LEU A 52 0.72 -2.85 4.87
CA LEU A 52 0.18 -1.49 4.74
C LEU A 52 -0.73 -1.13 5.93
N LYS A 53 -1.63 -2.04 6.34
CA LYS A 53 -2.52 -1.83 7.49
C LYS A 53 -1.73 -1.61 8.79
N ARG A 54 -0.67 -2.39 9.01
CA ARG A 54 0.23 -2.21 10.17
C ARG A 54 0.93 -0.85 10.12
N SER A 55 1.42 -0.44 8.96
CA SER A 55 2.09 0.85 8.76
C SER A 55 1.16 2.02 9.05
N PHE A 56 -0.08 2.00 8.53
CA PHE A 56 -1.09 3.01 8.84
C PHE A 56 -1.42 3.10 10.33
N THR A 57 -1.49 1.95 11.01
CA THR A 57 -1.74 1.91 12.46
C THR A 57 -0.60 2.56 13.24
N LYS A 58 0.66 2.26 12.89
CA LYS A 58 1.84 2.91 13.48
C LYS A 58 1.84 4.42 13.23
N ILE A 59 1.55 4.87 12.02
CA ILE A 59 1.48 6.29 11.68
C ILE A 59 0.40 6.99 12.53
N LYS A 60 -0.77 6.35 12.70
CA LYS A 60 -1.84 6.90 13.55
C LYS A 60 -1.41 7.00 15.01
N MET A 61 -0.80 5.95 15.57
CA MET A 61 -0.30 5.95 16.95
C MET A 61 0.78 7.00 17.18
N HIS A 62 1.62 7.26 16.18
CA HIS A 62 2.62 8.33 16.24
C HIS A 62 1.98 9.72 16.24
N LYS A 63 0.97 9.94 15.39
CA LYS A 63 0.21 11.21 15.38
C LYS A 63 -0.53 11.44 16.71
N GLU A 64 -0.96 10.38 17.38
CA GLU A 64 -1.55 10.42 18.72
C GLU A 64 -0.50 10.56 19.85
N GLY A 65 0.80 10.60 19.53
CA GLY A 65 1.88 10.71 20.51
C GLY A 65 2.15 9.46 21.34
N LYS A 66 1.51 8.33 21.02
CA LYS A 66 1.61 7.07 21.78
C LYS A 66 2.89 6.29 21.49
N ILE A 67 3.48 6.49 20.31
CA ILE A 67 4.74 5.85 19.91
C ILE A 67 5.66 6.89 19.26
N LYS A 68 6.97 6.72 19.39
CA LYS A 68 7.97 7.42 18.57
C LYS A 68 8.25 6.58 17.33
N LEU A 69 8.27 7.19 16.15
CA LEU A 69 8.71 6.50 14.94
C LEU A 69 10.22 6.36 14.97
N GLN A 70 10.71 5.19 14.54
CA GLN A 70 12.12 4.95 14.32
C GLN A 70 12.64 5.92 13.25
N ASN A 71 13.90 6.33 13.36
CA ASN A 71 14.52 7.19 12.37
C ASN A 71 14.58 6.45 11.03
N ALA A 72 14.32 7.17 9.93
CA ALA A 72 14.37 6.60 8.58
C ALA A 72 15.74 5.98 8.27
N LYS A 73 16.84 6.54 8.79
CA LYS A 73 18.19 5.97 8.61
C LYS A 73 18.34 4.58 9.25
N ASP A 74 17.79 4.41 10.44
CA ASP A 74 17.90 3.14 11.17
C ASP A 74 17.03 2.07 10.50
N ALA A 75 15.82 2.46 10.06
CA ALA A 75 14.92 1.57 9.33
C ALA A 75 15.51 1.11 7.98
N ILE A 76 16.17 2.02 7.24
CA ILE A 76 16.85 1.66 5.97
C ILE A 76 18.02 0.71 6.24
N SER A 77 18.80 0.95 7.29
CA SER A 77 19.93 0.10 7.65
C SER A 77 19.52 -1.33 8.02
N GLU A 78 18.39 -1.51 8.73
CA GLU A 78 17.81 -2.84 9.02
C GLU A 78 17.37 -3.56 7.75
N ILE A 79 16.75 -2.84 6.81
CA ILE A 79 16.29 -3.42 5.54
C ILE A 79 17.50 -3.85 4.70
N GLU A 80 18.53 -3.01 4.60
CA GLU A 80 19.77 -3.34 3.88
C GLU A 80 20.51 -4.52 4.50
N ALA A 81 20.50 -4.65 5.83
CA ALA A 81 21.05 -5.81 6.52
C ALA A 81 20.26 -7.09 6.17
N SER A 82 18.94 -7.04 6.17
CA SER A 82 18.07 -8.18 5.86
C SER A 82 18.10 -8.65 4.40
N LEU A 83 18.69 -7.87 3.50
CA LEU A 83 18.86 -8.19 2.07
C LEU A 83 20.26 -8.75 1.76
N LYS A 84 21.19 -8.74 2.72
CA LYS A 84 22.56 -9.24 2.57
C LYS A 84 22.76 -10.66 3.11
N ASP A 85 21.77 -11.20 3.83
CA ASP A 85 21.64 -12.63 4.16
C ASP A 85 20.85 -13.37 3.07
#